data_AF-A0A7S3NS69-F1
#
_entry.id   AF-A0A7S3NS69-F1
#
_cell.length_a   1.000
_cell.length_b   1.000
_cell.length_c   1.000
_cell.angle_alpha   90.00
_cell.angle_beta   90.00
_cell.angle_gamma   90.00
#
_symmetry.space_group_name_H-M   'P 1'
#
loop_
_entity.id
_entity.type
_entity.pdbx_description
1 polymer ?
#
loop_
_entity_poly.entity_id
_entity_poly.type
_entity_poly.pdbx_seq_one_letter_code
_entity_poly.pdbx_strand_id
1 'polypeptide(L)'
;QEGLTRFASEPYSSGTKFNKFSHLTNYSINKKNANFVQNVDLEHDDFGFKWSLAALCGHLEQIGIDMDLLWSKIYDLIIKAIISAEDKIIAGMNKHCNHKSNCFEILGFDVLIDSELRPWLLEANLSPSLSSDSPLDFKIKSNLVTDAFNIIGFKKYDRRKESVNKIKHRMKGLYARGKSMKNRYGGNNFSYSYKDKGSMKSFTQNPKNIDVDSELSRYLQSDTTLARHSRVIKKLIPLKFKEMLKQTLEEDSRRSNFIRIYPAKGTDVYDKYFKGVRPYNVFLYKCLYTDEIIPNGFNESIKDVPRLTADDSKHKIEHLNSLSEAQVVQKQKSSTQKAERPQTVKVGAKSSLQSSSPKEKVIITGDDVLIEYVSRLIGALSVISEANLTTDIRLGIDKFILHYVWHSKDPANQDPTCSLKRRLETRYEEMRQRRRRLVKSIYKR
;
A
#
# COMPACT_ATOMS: atom_id res chain seq x y z
N GLN A 1 9.01 5.82 9.62
CA GLN A 1 9.68 6.38 10.80
C GLN A 1 8.71 6.51 11.97
N GLU A 2 7.44 6.83 11.71
CA GLU A 2 6.39 6.86 12.73
C GLU A 2 5.42 5.68 12.67
N GLY A 3 4.67 5.49 13.74
CA GLY A 3 3.67 4.44 13.91
C GLY A 3 3.01 4.50 15.29
N LEU A 4 2.20 3.51 15.63
CA LEU A 4 1.53 3.42 16.93
C LEU A 4 1.98 2.18 17.67
N THR A 5 2.44 2.37 18.90
CA THR A 5 2.71 1.30 19.86
C THR A 5 1.48 1.11 20.74
N ARG A 6 0.97 -0.12 20.85
CA ARG A 6 -0.24 -0.43 21.63
C ARG A 6 0.12 -1.33 22.80
N PHE A 7 -0.24 -0.92 24.01
CA PHE A 7 0.03 -1.68 25.23
C PHE A 7 -1.24 -2.37 25.73
N ALA A 8 -1.03 -3.51 26.39
CA ALA A 8 -2.06 -4.19 27.17
C ALA A 8 -2.36 -3.34 28.42
N SER A 9 -3.64 -3.27 28.82
CA SER A 9 -4.09 -2.44 29.95
C SER A 9 -3.89 -3.10 31.33
N GLU A 10 -3.44 -4.36 31.35
CA GLU A 10 -3.10 -5.09 32.56
C GLU A 10 -1.75 -5.81 32.43
N PRO A 11 -1.03 -6.03 33.55
CA PRO A 11 0.25 -6.73 33.55
C PRO A 11 0.16 -8.13 32.93
N TYR A 12 1.15 -8.48 32.10
CA TYR A 12 1.23 -9.80 31.50
C TYR A 12 1.54 -10.88 32.55
N SER A 13 0.81 -12.00 32.51
CA SER A 13 1.07 -13.18 33.33
C SER A 13 0.75 -14.46 32.55
N SER A 14 1.70 -15.40 32.54
CA SER A 14 1.56 -16.70 31.86
C SER A 14 0.56 -17.63 32.56
N GLY A 15 0.26 -17.39 33.85
CA GLY A 15 -0.65 -18.22 34.65
C GLY A 15 -2.13 -17.95 34.37
N THR A 16 -2.50 -16.72 33.99
CA THR A 16 -3.90 -16.30 33.80
C THR A 16 -4.25 -16.15 32.33
N LYS A 17 -4.54 -17.27 31.65
CA LYS A 17 -4.79 -17.31 30.19
C LYS A 17 -6.08 -16.63 29.72
N PHE A 18 -7.01 -16.33 30.63
CA PHE A 18 -8.34 -15.80 30.28
C PHE A 18 -8.42 -14.27 30.30
N ASN A 19 -7.39 -13.59 30.83
CA ASN A 19 -7.41 -12.14 30.89
C ASN A 19 -7.05 -11.52 29.52
N LYS A 20 -8.08 -11.21 28.74
CA LYS A 20 -7.89 -10.57 27.43
C LYS A 20 -7.19 -9.21 27.50
N PHE A 21 -7.24 -8.50 28.62
CA PHE A 21 -6.62 -7.19 28.78
C PHE A 21 -5.12 -7.25 29.05
N SER A 22 -4.58 -8.43 29.38
CA SER A 22 -3.13 -8.68 29.49
C SER A 22 -2.55 -9.36 28.25
N HIS A 23 -3.35 -10.17 27.55
CA HIS A 23 -2.89 -11.00 26.42
C HIS A 23 -3.13 -10.38 25.04
N LEU A 24 -4.09 -9.46 24.91
CA LEU A 24 -4.38 -8.78 23.65
C LEU A 24 -4.02 -7.30 23.76
N THR A 25 -3.36 -6.78 22.73
CA THR A 25 -2.96 -5.36 22.65
C THR A 25 -3.88 -4.54 21.74
N ASN A 26 -4.95 -5.13 21.21
CA ASN A 26 -5.90 -4.42 20.36
C ASN A 26 -6.53 -3.25 21.12
N TYR A 27 -6.46 -2.06 20.53
CA TYR A 27 -7.03 -0.84 21.13
C TYR A 27 -8.55 -0.96 21.35
N SER A 28 -9.29 -1.60 20.44
CA SER A 28 -10.75 -1.81 20.56
C SER A 28 -11.16 -2.66 21.77
N ILE A 29 -10.24 -3.46 22.30
CA ILE A 29 -10.42 -4.28 23.50
C ILE A 29 -9.99 -3.47 24.71
N ASN A 30 -8.73 -3.00 24.74
CA ASN A 30 -8.16 -2.35 25.90
C ASN A 30 -8.83 -1.04 26.26
N LYS A 31 -9.38 -0.28 25.30
CA LYS A 31 -10.13 0.96 25.59
C LYS A 31 -11.40 0.76 26.45
N LYS A 32 -11.83 -0.49 26.62
CA LYS A 32 -12.98 -0.85 27.46
C LYS A 32 -12.57 -1.21 28.89
N ASN A 33 -11.28 -1.32 29.19
CA ASN A 33 -10.81 -1.56 30.54
C ASN A 33 -10.89 -0.25 31.35
N ALA A 34 -11.32 -0.34 32.61
CA ALA A 34 -11.35 0.79 33.54
C ALA A 34 -9.95 1.36 33.79
N ASN A 35 -8.90 0.53 33.70
CA ASN A 35 -7.51 0.95 33.87
C ASN A 35 -6.92 1.62 32.64
N PHE A 36 -7.64 1.69 31.50
CA PHE A 36 -7.10 2.23 30.27
C PHE A 36 -6.93 3.76 30.34
N VAL A 37 -5.68 4.19 30.35
CA VAL A 37 -5.29 5.60 30.23
C VAL A 37 -5.10 5.95 28.75
N GLN A 38 -5.96 6.83 28.24
CA GLN A 38 -5.86 7.40 26.91
C GLN A 38 -4.88 8.58 26.90
N ASN A 39 -4.02 8.64 25.89
CA ASN A 39 -3.21 9.81 25.62
C ASN A 39 -4.11 11.00 25.21
N VAL A 40 -4.00 12.11 25.94
CA VAL A 40 -4.75 13.36 25.68
C VAL A 40 -3.86 14.54 25.33
N ASP A 41 -2.54 14.37 25.41
CA ASP A 41 -1.54 15.42 25.19
C ASP A 41 -0.56 15.00 24.08
N LEU A 42 -0.41 15.88 23.09
CA LEU A 42 0.48 15.69 21.94
C LEU A 42 1.96 15.87 22.27
N GLU A 43 2.26 16.62 23.34
CA GLU A 43 3.64 16.92 23.75
C GLU A 43 4.26 15.73 24.50
N HIS A 44 3.42 14.85 25.06
CA HIS A 44 3.84 13.64 25.79
C HIS A 44 3.37 12.40 25.02
N ASP A 45 4.10 12.00 23.98
CA ASP A 45 3.76 10.88 23.11
C ASP A 45 4.19 9.50 23.63
N ASP A 46 4.76 9.46 24.83
CA ASP A 46 5.18 8.31 25.63
C ASP A 46 4.27 8.06 26.85
N PHE A 47 3.01 8.53 26.80
CA PHE A 47 2.07 8.43 27.91
C PHE A 47 0.84 7.54 27.64
N GLY A 48 0.39 6.83 28.67
CA GLY A 48 -0.79 5.96 28.63
C GLY A 48 -0.53 4.61 27.95
N PHE A 49 -1.58 3.94 27.47
CA PHE A 49 -1.48 2.62 26.82
C PHE A 49 -1.34 2.67 25.30
N LYS A 50 -1.01 3.84 24.76
CA LYS A 50 -0.74 4.05 23.34
C LYS A 50 0.34 5.11 23.20
N TRP A 51 1.49 4.73 22.66
CA TRP A 51 2.61 5.65 22.41
C TRP A 51 2.83 5.84 20.91
N SER A 52 3.55 6.90 20.55
CA SER A 52 4.15 6.97 19.23
C SER A 52 5.21 5.87 19.09
N LEU A 53 5.53 5.51 17.85
CA LEU A 53 6.61 4.59 17.59
C LEU A 53 7.98 5.22 17.89
N ALA A 54 8.13 6.52 17.65
CA ALA A 54 9.35 7.24 18.03
C ALA A 54 9.58 7.23 19.54
N ALA A 55 8.55 7.45 20.36
CA ALA A 55 8.64 7.35 21.82
C ALA A 55 9.11 5.96 22.26
N LEU A 56 8.53 4.89 21.71
CA LEU A 56 9.01 3.52 21.99
C LEU A 56 10.48 3.36 21.56
N CYS A 57 10.85 3.82 20.35
CA CYS A 57 12.22 3.70 19.86
C CYS A 57 13.21 4.42 20.79
N GLY A 58 12.89 5.66 21.20
CA GLY A 58 13.71 6.43 22.14
C GLY A 58 13.83 5.75 23.50
N HIS A 59 12.75 5.16 24.02
CA HIS A 59 12.79 4.39 25.25
C HIS A 59 13.68 3.14 25.14
N LEU A 60 13.55 2.37 24.06
CA LEU A 60 14.37 1.17 23.83
C LEU A 60 15.86 1.53 23.67
N GLU A 61 16.17 2.63 22.98
CA GLU A 61 17.53 3.14 22.85
C GLU A 61 18.11 3.57 24.22
N GLN A 62 17.34 4.26 25.05
CA GLN A 62 17.75 4.67 26.41
C GLN A 62 18.09 3.48 27.31
N ILE A 63 17.41 2.34 27.15
CA ILE A 63 17.73 1.10 27.89
C ILE A 63 18.83 0.27 27.23
N GLY A 64 19.47 0.78 26.17
CA GLY A 64 20.66 0.18 25.56
C GLY A 64 20.38 -0.82 24.44
N ILE A 65 19.19 -0.80 23.84
CA ILE A 65 18.87 -1.68 22.70
C ILE A 65 19.47 -1.11 21.42
N ASP A 66 20.14 -1.98 20.65
CA ASP A 66 20.62 -1.68 19.30
C ASP A 66 19.42 -1.55 18.34
N MET A 67 18.98 -0.30 18.14
CA MET A 67 17.82 0.01 17.32
C MET A 67 18.06 -0.25 15.84
N ASP A 68 19.28 -0.08 15.34
CA ASP A 68 19.62 -0.38 13.94
C ASP A 68 19.44 -1.87 13.66
N LEU A 69 19.93 -2.73 14.57
CA LEU A 69 19.74 -4.17 14.48
C LEU A 69 18.26 -4.56 14.57
N LEU A 70 17.50 -3.99 15.52
CA LEU A 70 16.07 -4.28 15.65
C LEU A 70 15.29 -3.88 14.38
N TRP A 71 15.53 -2.68 13.85
CA TRP A 71 14.90 -2.21 12.63
C TRP A 71 15.29 -3.04 11.41
N SER A 72 16.55 -3.48 11.32
CA SER A 72 16.99 -4.38 10.25
C SER A 72 16.18 -5.68 10.23
N LYS A 73 15.90 -6.27 11.39
CA LYS A 73 15.07 -7.48 11.53
C LYS A 73 13.61 -7.21 11.15
N ILE A 74 13.07 -6.03 11.52
CA ILE A 74 11.70 -5.63 11.17
C ILE A 74 11.57 -5.41 9.65
N TYR A 75 12.54 -4.75 9.01
CA TYR A 75 12.53 -4.56 7.56
C TYR A 75 12.65 -5.90 6.82
N ASP A 76 13.52 -6.81 7.28
CA ASP A 76 13.63 -8.16 6.73
C ASP A 76 12.29 -8.91 6.75
N LEU A 77 11.60 -8.85 7.88
CA LEU A 77 10.27 -9.43 8.06
C LEU A 77 9.24 -8.83 7.08
N ILE A 78 9.18 -7.50 6.96
CA ILE A 78 8.23 -6.81 6.06
C ILE A 78 8.52 -7.15 4.59
N ILE A 79 9.79 -7.11 4.17
CA ILE A 79 10.20 -7.41 2.79
C ILE A 79 9.81 -8.85 2.42
N LYS A 80 10.14 -9.83 3.27
CA LYS A 80 9.79 -11.24 3.04
C LYS A 80 8.28 -11.45 2.99
N ALA A 81 7.52 -10.79 3.87
CA ALA A 81 6.06 -10.86 3.87
C ALA A 81 5.48 -10.35 2.53
N ILE A 82 5.94 -9.19 2.04
CA ILE A 82 5.49 -8.63 0.76
C ILE A 82 5.87 -9.54 -0.41
N ILE A 83 7.11 -10.03 -0.48
CA ILE A 83 7.57 -10.93 -1.55
C ILE A 83 6.73 -12.20 -1.61
N SER A 84 6.34 -12.76 -0.45
CA SER A 84 5.51 -13.97 -0.39
C SER A 84 4.14 -13.82 -1.09
N ALA A 85 3.59 -12.60 -1.12
CA ALA A 85 2.32 -12.28 -1.75
C ALA A 85 2.46 -11.67 -3.17
N GLU A 86 3.67 -11.22 -3.53
CA GLU A 86 3.93 -10.39 -4.70
C GLU A 86 3.44 -11.01 -6.01
N ASP A 87 3.68 -12.30 -6.27
CA ASP A 87 3.29 -12.89 -7.55
C ASP A 87 1.77 -12.88 -7.76
N LYS A 88 1.00 -13.07 -6.68
CA LYS A 88 -0.46 -13.01 -6.72
C LYS A 88 -0.93 -11.58 -6.98
N ILE A 89 -0.28 -10.61 -6.34
CA ILE A 89 -0.55 -9.18 -6.54
C ILE A 89 -0.25 -8.80 -8.00
N ILE A 90 0.91 -9.17 -8.54
CA ILE A 90 1.28 -8.88 -9.93
C ILE A 90 0.33 -9.56 -10.91
N ALA A 91 -0.06 -10.81 -10.68
CA ALA A 91 -1.04 -11.49 -11.53
C ALA A 91 -2.39 -10.74 -11.53
N GLY A 92 -2.85 -10.29 -10.36
CA GLY A 92 -4.04 -9.46 -10.21
C GLY A 92 -3.92 -8.13 -10.94
N MET A 93 -2.79 -7.43 -10.79
CA MET A 93 -2.51 -6.16 -11.46
C MET A 93 -2.48 -6.32 -12.98
N ASN A 94 -1.77 -7.32 -13.51
CA ASN A 94 -1.70 -7.56 -14.97
C ASN A 94 -3.07 -7.88 -15.57
N LYS A 95 -3.96 -8.50 -14.80
CA LYS A 95 -5.31 -8.87 -15.25
C LYS A 95 -6.31 -7.71 -15.20
N HIS A 96 -6.21 -6.83 -14.21
CA HIS A 96 -7.25 -5.83 -13.94
C HIS A 96 -6.79 -4.36 -14.06
N CYS A 97 -5.48 -4.09 -14.04
CA CYS A 97 -4.94 -2.74 -14.00
C CYS A 97 -4.30 -2.36 -15.35
N ASN A 98 -4.76 -1.25 -15.92
CA ASN A 98 -4.22 -0.74 -17.19
C ASN A 98 -2.80 -0.15 -17.05
N HIS A 99 -2.44 0.34 -15.85
CA HIS A 99 -1.14 0.93 -15.57
C HIS A 99 -0.71 0.63 -14.14
N LYS A 100 0.59 0.40 -13.92
CA LYS A 100 1.14 0.06 -12.59
C LYS A 100 0.97 1.18 -11.57
N SER A 101 1.01 2.43 -12.04
CA SER A 101 0.82 3.63 -11.21
C SER A 101 -0.63 3.87 -10.78
N ASN A 102 -1.56 3.00 -11.16
CA ASN A 102 -2.97 3.16 -10.79
C ASN A 102 -3.30 2.57 -9.42
N CYS A 103 -2.38 1.81 -8.84
CA CYS A 103 -2.59 1.12 -7.57
C CYS A 103 -1.44 1.46 -6.62
N PHE A 104 -1.83 1.80 -5.40
CA PHE A 104 -0.98 1.88 -4.23
C PHE A 104 -1.79 1.33 -3.06
N GLU A 105 -1.12 0.87 -2.02
CA GLU A 105 -1.78 0.32 -0.83
C GLU A 105 -1.04 0.80 0.42
N ILE A 106 -1.80 1.21 1.44
CA ILE A 106 -1.25 1.47 2.77
C ILE A 106 -1.59 0.26 3.64
N LEU A 107 -0.57 -0.50 4.01
CA LEU A 107 -0.71 -1.70 4.85
C LEU A 107 -0.40 -1.37 6.31
N GLY A 108 -1.21 -1.89 7.23
CA GLY A 108 -0.92 -1.87 8.66
C GLY A 108 -0.27 -3.17 9.09
N PHE A 109 1.03 -3.17 9.36
CA PHE A 109 1.73 -4.34 9.87
C PHE A 109 1.67 -4.37 11.40
N ASP A 110 1.13 -5.44 11.95
CA ASP A 110 1.13 -5.70 13.39
C ASP A 110 2.31 -6.62 13.71
N VAL A 111 3.33 -6.06 14.37
CA VAL A 111 4.59 -6.74 14.72
C VAL A 111 4.70 -6.82 16.24
N LEU A 112 4.99 -8.02 16.76
CA LEU A 112 5.25 -8.26 18.18
C LEU A 112 6.74 -8.54 18.40
N ILE A 113 7.35 -7.94 19.40
CA ILE A 113 8.76 -8.15 19.76
C ILE A 113 8.81 -9.05 21.00
N ASP A 114 9.58 -10.14 20.95
CA ASP A 114 9.77 -11.04 22.09
C ASP A 114 10.91 -10.58 23.03
N SER A 115 11.14 -11.35 24.11
CA SER A 115 12.20 -11.08 25.09
C SER A 115 13.62 -11.12 24.52
N GLU A 116 13.82 -11.80 23.39
CA GLU A 116 15.11 -11.88 22.69
C GLU A 116 15.23 -10.85 21.55
N LEU A 117 14.34 -9.85 21.54
CA LEU A 117 14.27 -8.79 20.52
C LEU A 117 14.14 -9.34 19.11
N ARG A 118 13.36 -10.43 18.95
CA ARG A 118 12.98 -10.97 17.65
C ARG A 118 11.59 -10.44 17.27
N PRO A 119 11.45 -9.80 16.11
CA PRO A 119 10.15 -9.36 15.64
C PRO A 119 9.38 -10.54 15.01
N TRP A 120 8.11 -10.65 15.36
CA TRP A 120 7.17 -11.65 14.87
C TRP A 120 6.02 -10.96 14.14
N LEU A 121 5.73 -11.42 12.92
CA LEU A 121 4.61 -10.92 12.14
C LEU A 121 3.33 -11.55 12.68
N LEU A 122 2.42 -10.74 13.21
CA LEU A 122 1.09 -11.22 13.61
C LEU A 122 0.13 -11.17 12.42
N GLU A 123 -0.02 -10.00 11.82
CA GLU A 123 -0.91 -9.79 10.68
C GLU A 123 -0.48 -8.58 9.82
N ALA A 124 -0.98 -8.56 8.58
CA ALA A 124 -0.85 -7.43 7.67
C ALA A 124 -2.26 -6.98 7.24
N ASN A 125 -2.70 -5.85 7.78
CA ASN A 125 -4.02 -5.29 7.58
C ASN A 125 -4.10 -4.50 6.26
N LEU A 126 -5.01 -4.91 5.38
CA LEU A 126 -5.32 -4.20 4.12
C LEU A 126 -6.12 -2.91 4.34
N SER A 127 -6.76 -2.75 5.50
CA SER A 127 -7.57 -1.57 5.82
C SER A 127 -7.28 -1.14 7.25
N PRO A 128 -6.07 -0.61 7.53
CA PRO A 128 -5.73 -0.11 8.85
C PRO A 128 -6.68 1.04 9.23
N SER A 129 -7.10 1.07 10.50
CA SER A 129 -8.03 2.11 10.97
C SER A 129 -7.38 3.49 10.95
N LEU A 130 -7.99 4.40 10.18
CA LEU A 130 -7.62 5.82 10.14
C LEU A 130 -8.46 6.69 11.12
N SER A 131 -9.32 6.09 11.93
CA SER A 131 -10.07 6.80 12.98
C SER A 131 -9.10 7.44 13.98
N SER A 132 -9.35 8.70 14.34
CA SER A 132 -8.48 9.46 15.24
C SER A 132 -9.21 9.73 16.55
N ASP A 133 -9.07 8.81 17.49
CA ASP A 133 -9.75 8.89 18.79
C ASP A 133 -8.95 9.75 19.80
N SER A 134 -7.64 9.90 19.60
CA SER A 134 -6.78 10.82 20.37
C SER A 134 -6.06 11.84 19.48
N PRO A 135 -5.57 12.96 20.06
CA PRO A 135 -4.70 13.89 19.35
C PRO A 135 -3.48 13.19 18.74
N LEU A 136 -2.86 12.25 19.47
CA LEU A 136 -1.73 11.45 19.00
C LEU A 136 -2.09 10.64 17.73
N ASP A 137 -3.25 9.97 17.74
CA ASP A 137 -3.74 9.26 16.55
C ASP A 137 -3.88 10.23 15.37
N PHE A 138 -4.46 11.41 15.59
CA PHE A 138 -4.66 12.42 14.55
C PHE A 138 -3.33 12.88 13.95
N LYS A 139 -2.34 13.22 14.77
CA LYS A 139 -1.01 13.67 14.32
C LYS A 139 -0.33 12.61 13.44
N ILE A 140 -0.26 11.36 13.93
CA ILE A 140 0.43 10.29 13.21
C ILE A 140 -0.31 9.90 11.93
N LYS A 141 -1.64 9.76 11.98
CA LYS A 141 -2.44 9.29 10.83
C LYS A 141 -2.60 10.37 9.76
N SER A 142 -2.75 11.64 10.14
CA SER A 142 -2.80 12.75 9.17
C SER A 142 -1.47 12.90 8.43
N ASN A 143 -0.34 12.78 9.13
CA ASN A 143 0.99 12.79 8.51
C ASN A 143 1.19 11.59 7.59
N LEU A 144 0.82 10.38 8.03
CA LEU A 144 0.87 9.16 7.21
C LEU A 144 0.14 9.35 5.87
N VAL A 145 -1.10 9.84 5.93
CA VAL A 145 -1.94 10.03 4.73
C VAL A 145 -1.37 11.14 3.84
N THR A 146 -0.90 12.24 4.43
CA THR A 146 -0.31 13.37 3.71
C THR A 146 0.95 12.93 2.96
N ASP A 147 1.89 12.29 3.65
CA ASP A 147 3.14 11.83 3.06
C ASP A 147 2.91 10.72 2.01
N ALA A 148 1.93 9.83 2.24
CA ALA A 148 1.56 8.83 1.24
C ALA A 148 1.08 9.48 -0.07
N PHE A 149 0.19 10.48 0.02
CA PHE A 149 -0.27 11.20 -1.17
C PHE A 149 0.82 12.04 -1.85
N ASN A 150 1.76 12.59 -1.09
CA ASN A 150 2.94 13.27 -1.64
C ASN A 150 3.81 12.32 -2.46
N ILE A 151 4.08 11.11 -1.96
CA ILE A 151 4.87 10.09 -2.68
C ILE A 151 4.17 9.67 -3.97
N ILE A 152 2.87 9.31 -3.88
CA ILE A 152 2.03 8.91 -5.02
C ILE A 152 2.09 9.98 -6.12
N GLY A 153 2.20 11.26 -5.75
CA GLY A 153 2.52 12.34 -6.66
C GLY A 153 1.44 12.52 -7.72
N PHE A 154 0.18 12.69 -7.30
CA PHE A 154 -0.96 12.83 -8.20
C PHE A 154 -0.70 13.89 -9.28
N LYS A 155 -0.60 13.44 -10.52
CA LYS A 155 -0.47 14.32 -11.67
C LYS A 155 -1.87 14.68 -12.14
N LYS A 156 -2.13 15.98 -12.35
CA LYS A 156 -3.39 16.47 -12.92
C LYS A 156 -3.67 15.69 -14.21
N TYR A 157 -4.84 15.08 -14.29
CA TYR A 157 -5.26 14.35 -15.48
C TYR A 157 -5.55 15.32 -16.62
N ASP A 158 -4.63 15.40 -17.58
CA ASP A 158 -4.81 16.20 -18.79
C ASP A 158 -5.52 15.36 -19.87
N ARG A 159 -6.83 15.58 -20.00
CA ARG A 159 -7.69 14.95 -21.02
C ARG A 159 -7.15 15.13 -22.44
N ARG A 160 -6.56 16.28 -22.77
CA ARG A 160 -6.05 16.54 -24.13
C ARG A 160 -4.79 15.73 -24.38
N LYS A 161 -3.82 15.79 -23.45
CA LYS A 161 -2.59 14.99 -23.53
C LYS A 161 -2.88 13.50 -23.60
N GLU A 162 -3.83 13.02 -22.81
CA GLU A 162 -4.22 11.61 -22.83
C GLU A 162 -4.96 11.20 -24.11
N SER A 163 -5.81 12.08 -24.66
CA SER A 163 -6.46 11.83 -25.96
C SER A 163 -5.42 11.75 -27.09
N VAL A 164 -4.42 12.63 -27.08
CA VAL A 164 -3.29 12.59 -28.01
C VAL A 164 -2.46 11.32 -27.82
N ASN A 165 -2.18 10.90 -26.59
CA ASN A 165 -1.48 9.65 -26.31
C ASN A 165 -2.27 8.44 -26.81
N LYS A 166 -3.59 8.38 -26.59
CA LYS A 166 -4.46 7.34 -27.13
C LYS A 166 -4.44 7.30 -28.65
N ILE A 167 -4.45 8.46 -29.32
CA ILE A 167 -4.32 8.55 -30.78
C ILE A 167 -2.95 8.02 -31.23
N LYS A 168 -1.85 8.43 -30.57
CA LYS A 168 -0.49 7.94 -30.85
C LYS A 168 -0.39 6.41 -30.66
N HIS A 169 -1.00 5.87 -29.61
CA HIS A 169 -1.02 4.42 -29.34
C HIS A 169 -1.86 3.65 -30.37
N ARG A 170 -3.02 4.18 -30.77
CA ARG A 170 -3.84 3.60 -31.86
C ARG A 170 -3.10 3.61 -33.20
N MET A 171 -2.42 4.72 -33.51
CA MET A 171 -1.60 4.85 -34.72
C MET A 171 -0.42 3.88 -34.71
N LYS A 172 0.28 3.69 -33.58
CA LYS A 172 1.34 2.68 -33.45
C LYS A 172 0.86 1.26 -33.81
N GLY A 173 -0.38 0.90 -33.45
CA GLY A 173 -0.98 -0.39 -33.83
C GLY A 173 -1.23 -0.53 -35.34
N LEU A 174 -1.60 0.56 -36.02
CA LEU A 174 -1.80 0.60 -37.47
C LEU A 174 -0.46 0.50 -38.24
N TYR A 175 0.60 1.17 -37.77
CA TYR A 175 1.94 1.06 -38.37
C TYR A 175 2.60 -0.31 -38.15
N ALA A 176 2.29 -1.00 -37.05
CA ALA A 176 2.73 -2.38 -36.82
C ALA A 176 2.05 -3.36 -37.79
N ARG A 177 0.76 -3.15 -38.10
CA ARG A 177 0.01 -3.95 -39.08
C ARG A 177 0.42 -3.66 -40.54
N GLY A 178 0.80 -2.40 -40.83
CA GLY A 178 1.27 -1.96 -42.15
C GLY A 178 2.66 -2.49 -42.54
N LYS A 179 3.49 -2.96 -41.60
CA LYS A 179 4.79 -3.58 -41.94
C LYS A 179 4.67 -4.96 -42.58
N SER A 180 3.52 -5.63 -42.47
CA SER A 180 3.25 -6.86 -43.21
C SER A 180 2.85 -6.62 -44.67
N MET A 181 2.58 -5.37 -45.06
CA MET A 181 2.13 -4.99 -46.42
C MET A 181 3.14 -4.13 -47.19
N LYS A 182 4.35 -3.90 -46.64
CA LYS A 182 5.35 -3.00 -47.22
C LYS A 182 6.41 -3.71 -48.07
N ASN A 183 6.02 -4.77 -48.78
CA ASN A 183 6.87 -5.45 -49.75
C ASN A 183 6.31 -5.41 -51.19
N ARG A 184 5.40 -4.48 -51.52
CA ARG A 184 4.89 -4.43 -52.90
C ARG A 184 4.80 -3.11 -53.65
N TYR A 185 4.80 -1.92 -53.04
CA TYR A 185 4.89 -0.68 -53.84
C TYR A 185 5.64 0.43 -53.08
N GLY A 186 6.54 1.11 -53.81
CA GLY A 186 7.52 2.05 -53.30
C GLY A 186 6.99 3.45 -52.99
N GLY A 187 7.83 4.20 -52.26
CA GLY A 187 7.92 5.67 -52.30
C GLY A 187 6.73 6.49 -51.81
N ASN A 188 6.79 6.96 -50.55
CA ASN A 188 6.86 8.40 -50.28
C ASN A 188 7.03 8.69 -48.77
N ASN A 189 8.01 9.55 -48.48
CA ASN A 189 8.27 10.10 -47.15
C ASN A 189 7.31 11.26 -46.88
N PHE A 190 6.54 11.18 -45.79
CA PHE A 190 5.78 12.32 -45.27
C PHE A 190 6.36 12.68 -43.89
N SER A 191 7.14 13.75 -43.83
CA SER A 191 7.66 14.34 -42.60
C SER A 191 6.66 15.36 -42.05
N TYR A 192 6.17 15.17 -40.83
CA TYR A 192 5.50 16.24 -40.07
C TYR A 192 6.48 16.80 -39.04
N SER A 193 6.92 18.02 -39.27
CA SER A 193 7.61 18.87 -38.30
C SER A 193 6.56 19.55 -37.42
N TYR A 194 6.66 19.42 -36.09
CA TYR A 194 5.90 20.25 -35.16
C TYR A 194 6.90 20.99 -34.27
N LYS A 195 7.02 22.30 -34.49
CA LYS A 195 7.73 23.25 -33.63
C LYS A 195 6.82 23.57 -32.45
N ASP A 196 7.25 23.27 -31.23
CA ASP A 196 6.62 23.81 -30.02
C ASP A 196 7.59 24.78 -29.35
N LYS A 197 7.28 26.08 -29.47
CA LYS A 197 7.91 27.16 -28.72
C LYS A 197 7.00 27.44 -27.52
N GLY A 198 7.39 26.97 -26.35
CA GLY A 198 6.69 27.21 -25.10
C GLY A 198 7.64 27.11 -23.91
N SER A 199 8.07 28.27 -23.42
CA SER A 199 8.95 28.45 -22.26
C SER A 199 8.36 27.85 -20.98
N MET A 200 9.10 26.92 -20.35
CA MET A 200 9.07 26.73 -18.90
C MET A 200 10.52 26.71 -18.41
N LYS A 201 10.97 27.83 -17.84
CA LYS A 201 12.21 27.91 -17.07
C LYS A 201 12.02 27.08 -15.80
N SER A 202 12.62 25.90 -15.72
CA SER A 202 12.78 25.17 -14.47
C SER A 202 14.09 25.61 -13.81
N PHE A 203 13.96 26.19 -12.61
CA PHE A 203 15.05 26.33 -11.66
C PHE A 203 15.63 24.96 -11.32
N THR A 204 16.91 24.74 -11.61
CA THR A 204 17.73 23.73 -10.93
C THR A 204 19.14 24.29 -10.82
N GLN A 205 19.54 24.63 -9.58
CA GLN A 205 20.94 24.79 -9.24
C GLN A 205 21.60 23.41 -9.30
N ASN A 206 22.72 23.33 -10.02
CA ASN A 206 23.54 22.13 -10.22
C ASN A 206 24.30 21.72 -8.95
N PRO A 207 24.36 20.41 -8.66
CA PRO A 207 25.59 19.74 -8.29
C PRO A 207 26.19 19.04 -9.52
N LYS A 208 27.53 19.07 -9.61
CA LYS A 208 28.44 18.60 -10.69
C LYS A 208 27.86 17.54 -11.66
N ASN A 209 27.74 17.93 -12.94
CA ASN A 209 27.24 17.12 -14.05
C ASN A 209 28.11 15.86 -14.33
N ILE A 210 27.66 14.72 -13.83
CA ILE A 210 27.88 13.44 -14.52
C ILE A 210 26.76 13.31 -15.56
N ASP A 211 27.10 13.08 -16.83
CA ASP A 211 26.12 12.83 -17.89
C ASP A 211 25.48 11.45 -17.72
N VAL A 212 24.55 11.36 -16.76
CA VAL A 212 23.78 10.16 -16.40
C VAL A 212 23.15 9.52 -17.64
N ASP A 213 22.79 10.32 -18.64
CA ASP A 213 22.16 9.83 -19.88
C ASP A 213 23.12 9.04 -20.77
N SER A 214 24.39 9.45 -20.85
CA SER A 214 25.44 8.74 -21.59
C SER A 214 25.85 7.44 -20.89
N GLU A 215 25.98 7.46 -19.57
CA GLU A 215 26.39 6.30 -18.77
C GLU A 215 25.33 5.18 -18.79
N LEU A 216 24.05 5.55 -18.60
CA LEU A 216 22.92 4.63 -18.66
C LEU A 216 22.80 3.95 -20.03
N SER A 217 23.07 4.71 -21.09
CA SER A 217 23.01 4.23 -22.47
C SER A 217 24.11 3.21 -22.78
N ARG A 218 25.28 3.33 -22.12
CA ARG A 218 26.42 2.42 -22.30
C ARG A 218 26.21 1.11 -21.53
N TYR A 219 25.77 1.18 -20.28
CA TYR A 219 25.55 0.00 -19.44
C TYR A 219 24.46 -0.95 -19.99
N LEU A 220 23.36 -0.40 -20.52
CA LEU A 220 22.30 -1.19 -21.15
C LEU A 220 22.78 -1.99 -22.38
N GLN A 221 23.93 -1.63 -22.95
CA GLN A 221 24.54 -2.33 -24.08
C GLN A 221 25.49 -3.46 -23.66
N SER A 222 26.02 -3.43 -22.43
CA SER A 222 27.06 -4.36 -21.95
C SER A 222 26.55 -5.52 -21.07
N ASP A 223 25.42 -5.38 -20.36
CA ASP A 223 24.93 -6.42 -19.44
C ASP A 223 24.22 -7.58 -20.16
N THR A 224 24.83 -8.77 -20.12
CA THR A 224 24.40 -10.00 -20.83
C THR A 224 23.06 -10.56 -20.33
N THR A 225 22.69 -10.27 -19.08
CA THR A 225 21.44 -10.69 -18.41
C THR A 225 20.24 -9.89 -18.94
N LEU A 226 20.42 -8.58 -19.15
CA LEU A 226 19.46 -7.74 -19.88
C LEU A 226 19.54 -7.95 -21.39
N ALA A 227 20.72 -8.27 -21.94
CA ALA A 227 20.93 -8.48 -23.37
C ALA A 227 20.21 -9.71 -23.94
N ARG A 228 19.83 -10.73 -23.15
CA ARG A 228 19.00 -11.83 -23.66
C ARG A 228 17.61 -11.38 -24.14
N HIS A 229 17.14 -10.21 -23.69
CA HIS A 229 15.89 -9.57 -24.15
C HIS A 229 16.13 -8.51 -25.25
N SER A 230 17.37 -8.40 -25.77
CA SER A 230 17.93 -7.32 -26.61
C SER A 230 17.18 -6.99 -27.90
N ARG A 231 16.59 -7.96 -28.62
CA ARG A 231 15.92 -7.64 -29.90
C ARG A 231 14.65 -6.79 -29.73
N VAL A 232 13.97 -6.92 -28.59
CA VAL A 232 12.81 -6.09 -28.21
C VAL A 232 13.25 -4.84 -27.43
N ILE A 233 14.32 -4.97 -26.61
CA ILE A 233 14.89 -3.88 -25.81
C ILE A 233 15.50 -2.77 -26.65
N LYS A 234 16.22 -3.11 -27.74
CA LYS A 234 16.85 -2.14 -28.64
C LYS A 234 15.89 -1.17 -29.33
N LYS A 235 14.58 -1.48 -29.41
CA LYS A 235 13.63 -0.64 -30.18
C LYS A 235 12.76 0.29 -29.32
N LEU A 236 12.49 0.01 -28.04
CA LEU A 236 11.54 0.79 -27.23
C LEU A 236 11.77 0.80 -25.70
N ILE A 237 12.88 0.27 -25.18
CA ILE A 237 13.02 -0.01 -23.74
C ILE A 237 13.90 0.97 -22.92
N PRO A 238 14.90 1.70 -23.47
CA PRO A 238 15.67 2.69 -22.69
C PRO A 238 14.81 3.80 -22.06
N LEU A 239 13.79 4.28 -22.80
CA LEU A 239 12.88 5.33 -22.30
C LEU A 239 12.09 4.89 -21.08
N LYS A 240 11.63 3.63 -21.02
CA LYS A 240 10.82 3.14 -19.91
C LYS A 240 11.63 2.98 -18.63
N PHE A 241 12.89 2.53 -18.75
CA PHE A 241 13.81 2.45 -17.62
C PHE A 241 14.23 3.85 -17.14
N LYS A 242 14.47 4.78 -18.06
CA LYS A 242 14.71 6.20 -17.74
C LYS A 242 13.51 6.86 -17.05
N GLU A 243 12.30 6.65 -17.56
CA GLU A 243 11.07 7.16 -16.94
C GLU A 243 10.86 6.59 -15.54
N MET A 244 11.17 5.30 -15.33
CA MET A 244 11.09 4.67 -14.03
C MET A 244 12.11 5.26 -13.05
N LEU A 245 13.38 5.36 -13.43
CA LEU A 245 14.43 5.96 -12.59
C LEU A 245 14.04 7.39 -12.19
N LYS A 246 13.58 8.20 -13.16
CA LYS A 246 13.09 9.55 -12.89
C LYS A 246 11.91 9.55 -11.92
N GLN A 247 10.94 8.64 -12.09
CA GLN A 247 9.80 8.52 -11.16
C GLN A 247 10.26 8.12 -9.76
N THR A 248 11.19 7.17 -9.63
CA THR A 248 11.74 6.74 -8.34
C THR A 248 12.48 7.86 -7.62
N LEU A 249 13.26 8.68 -8.34
CA LEU A 249 13.93 9.86 -7.77
C LEU A 249 12.92 10.96 -7.38
N GLU A 250 11.90 11.18 -8.23
CA GLU A 250 10.79 12.08 -7.93
C GLU A 250 10.02 11.63 -6.68
N GLU A 251 9.75 10.34 -6.51
CA GLU A 251 9.14 9.75 -5.31
C GLU A 251 10.03 9.96 -4.08
N ASP A 252 11.33 9.69 -4.19
CA ASP A 252 12.27 9.84 -3.07
C ASP A 252 12.35 11.30 -2.59
N SER A 253 12.34 12.26 -3.52
CA SER A 253 12.31 13.69 -3.18
C SER A 253 11.05 14.14 -2.43
N ARG A 254 9.96 13.35 -2.50
CA ARG A 254 8.66 13.65 -1.86
C ARG A 254 8.36 12.75 -0.66
N ARG A 255 9.29 11.89 -0.25
CA ARG A 255 9.01 10.82 0.72
C ARG A 255 8.76 11.27 2.15
N SER A 256 9.29 12.43 2.54
CA SER A 256 9.15 12.95 3.91
C SER A 256 9.54 11.86 4.94
N ASN A 257 8.62 11.41 5.80
CA ASN A 257 8.87 10.42 6.86
C ASN A 257 8.88 8.95 6.41
N PHE A 258 8.65 8.68 5.13
CA PHE A 258 8.80 7.34 4.57
C PHE A 258 10.26 7.01 4.26
N ILE A 259 10.58 5.73 4.42
CA ILE A 259 11.86 5.15 4.04
C ILE A 259 11.59 4.09 2.99
N ARG A 260 12.38 4.10 1.91
CA ARG A 260 12.37 3.01 0.93
C ARG A 260 13.20 1.85 1.48
N ILE A 261 12.54 0.75 1.83
CA ILE A 261 13.21 -0.46 2.33
C ILE A 261 13.53 -1.48 1.22
N TYR A 262 12.96 -1.31 0.02
CA TYR A 262 13.28 -2.13 -1.16
C TYR A 262 12.90 -1.40 -2.47
N PRO A 263 13.72 -1.49 -3.55
CA PRO A 263 15.13 -1.82 -3.49
C PRO A 263 15.86 -0.77 -2.64
N ALA A 264 16.80 -1.22 -1.80
CA ALA A 264 17.68 -0.40 -0.98
C ALA A 264 19.06 -1.08 -0.86
N LYS A 265 20.05 -0.40 -0.29
CA LYS A 265 21.41 -0.92 -0.10
C LYS A 265 21.40 -2.27 0.64
N GLY A 266 22.03 -3.30 0.05
CA GLY A 266 22.10 -4.65 0.62
C GLY A 266 20.82 -5.50 0.49
N THR A 267 19.81 -5.03 -0.24
CA THR A 267 18.54 -5.78 -0.43
C THR A 267 18.53 -6.71 -1.65
N ASP A 268 19.60 -6.75 -2.43
CA ASP A 268 19.80 -7.70 -3.53
C ASP A 268 19.75 -9.16 -3.05
N VAL A 269 20.09 -9.41 -1.78
CA VAL A 269 19.94 -10.73 -1.13
C VAL A 269 18.52 -11.29 -1.19
N TYR A 270 17.49 -10.43 -1.36
CA TYR A 270 16.10 -10.85 -1.46
C TYR A 270 15.69 -11.30 -2.87
N ASP A 271 16.50 -11.02 -3.90
CA ASP A 271 16.16 -11.35 -5.28
C ASP A 271 15.94 -12.86 -5.50
N LYS A 272 16.61 -13.68 -4.69
CA LYS A 272 16.45 -15.15 -4.66
C LYS A 272 15.06 -15.63 -4.24
N TYR A 273 14.28 -14.80 -3.55
CA TYR A 273 12.94 -15.17 -3.06
C TYR A 273 11.83 -14.90 -4.09
N PHE A 274 12.11 -14.14 -5.15
CA PHE A 274 11.15 -13.95 -6.24
C PHE A 274 11.10 -15.18 -7.15
N LYS A 275 9.91 -15.53 -7.66
CA LYS A 275 9.76 -16.64 -8.63
C LYS A 275 10.51 -16.44 -9.95
N GLY A 276 10.91 -15.21 -10.26
CA GLY A 276 11.65 -14.90 -11.47
C GLY A 276 12.39 -13.58 -11.32
N VAL A 277 13.37 -13.37 -12.18
CA VAL A 277 14.16 -12.13 -12.19
C VAL A 277 13.22 -10.93 -12.32
N ARG A 278 13.51 -9.87 -11.56
CA ARG A 278 12.79 -8.59 -11.61
C ARG A 278 13.71 -7.53 -12.23
N PRO A 279 13.77 -7.41 -13.57
CA PRO A 279 14.75 -6.55 -14.24
C PRO A 279 14.67 -5.09 -13.80
N TYR A 280 13.47 -4.61 -13.44
CA TYR A 280 13.27 -3.25 -12.95
C TYR A 280 13.87 -3.04 -11.56
N ASN A 281 13.71 -4.00 -10.65
CA ASN A 281 14.29 -3.93 -9.30
C ASN A 281 15.81 -4.00 -9.37
N VAL A 282 16.33 -4.96 -10.15
CA VAL A 282 17.78 -5.12 -10.39
C VAL A 282 18.38 -3.84 -10.97
N PHE A 283 17.72 -3.24 -11.96
CA PHE A 283 18.18 -1.99 -12.56
C PHE A 283 18.17 -0.83 -11.57
N LEU A 284 17.07 -0.63 -10.83
CA LEU A 284 17.00 0.44 -9.83
C LEU A 284 18.05 0.25 -8.74
N TYR A 285 18.25 -0.99 -8.28
CA TYR A 285 19.27 -1.32 -7.29
C TYR A 285 20.66 -0.89 -7.76
N LYS A 286 21.03 -1.31 -8.98
CA LYS A 286 22.34 -0.99 -9.56
C LYS A 286 22.53 0.49 -9.90
N CYS A 287 21.45 1.22 -10.20
CA CYS A 287 21.54 2.66 -10.48
C CYS A 287 21.64 3.51 -9.21
N LEU A 288 20.96 3.10 -8.13
CA LEU A 288 20.76 3.93 -6.95
C LEU A 288 21.64 3.55 -5.76
N TYR A 289 22.15 2.31 -5.73
CA TYR A 289 22.84 1.77 -4.55
C TYR A 289 24.15 1.04 -4.88
N THR A 290 24.57 1.02 -6.15
CA THR A 290 25.89 0.52 -6.55
C THR A 290 26.55 1.51 -7.51
N ASP A 291 27.87 1.40 -7.63
CA ASP A 291 28.67 2.20 -8.57
C ASP A 291 28.73 1.56 -9.98
N GLU A 292 27.94 0.52 -10.24
CA GLU A 292 28.01 -0.23 -11.51
C GLU A 292 27.47 0.56 -12.70
N ILE A 293 26.54 1.50 -12.47
CA ILE A 293 25.84 2.23 -13.53
C ILE A 293 26.05 3.75 -13.45
N ILE A 294 26.12 4.35 -12.26
CA ILE A 294 26.35 5.79 -12.09
C ILE A 294 27.46 5.97 -11.04
N PRO A 295 28.64 6.49 -11.40
CA PRO A 295 29.75 6.67 -10.45
C PRO A 295 29.42 7.63 -9.30
N ASN A 296 29.97 7.35 -8.10
CA ASN A 296 29.85 8.12 -6.87
C ASN A 296 29.84 9.65 -7.07
N GLY A 297 28.71 10.26 -6.70
CA GLY A 297 28.37 11.67 -6.84
C GLY A 297 26.85 11.90 -6.86
N PHE A 298 26.08 10.85 -7.23
CA PHE A 298 24.61 10.85 -7.22
C PHE A 298 24.01 10.19 -5.96
N ASN A 299 24.77 9.31 -5.29
CA ASN A 299 24.30 8.45 -4.20
C ASN A 299 24.18 9.16 -2.83
N GLU A 300 24.81 10.32 -2.63
CA GLU A 300 24.86 10.99 -1.32
C GLU A 300 23.49 11.55 -0.86
N SER A 301 22.52 11.75 -1.78
CA SER A 301 21.21 12.31 -1.44
C SER A 301 20.16 11.26 -1.04
N ILE A 302 20.39 9.97 -1.30
CA ILE A 302 19.43 8.90 -0.99
C ILE A 302 19.76 8.38 0.41
N LYS A 303 19.28 9.08 1.45
CA LYS A 303 19.65 8.79 2.84
C LYS A 303 19.54 7.30 3.17
N ASP A 304 20.61 6.79 3.75
CA ASP A 304 20.90 5.42 4.12
C ASP A 304 19.75 4.74 4.89
N VAL A 305 19.39 3.54 4.43
CA VAL A 305 18.82 2.51 5.29
C VAL A 305 20.01 1.80 5.95
N PRO A 306 19.96 1.48 7.26
CA PRO A 306 20.98 0.63 7.88
C PRO A 306 21.22 -0.63 7.04
N ARG A 307 22.49 -1.02 6.87
CA ARG A 307 22.85 -2.24 6.12
C ARG A 307 22.06 -3.42 6.69
N LEU A 308 21.18 -3.99 5.88
CA LEU A 308 20.53 -5.26 6.17
C LEU A 308 21.59 -6.38 6.01
N THR A 309 22.37 -6.65 7.05
CA THR A 309 23.27 -7.81 7.04
C THR A 309 22.46 -9.04 7.41
N ALA A 310 22.27 -9.95 6.46
CA ALA A 310 21.66 -11.26 6.73
C ALA A 310 22.54 -12.16 7.63
N ASP A 311 23.79 -11.76 7.90
CA ASP A 311 24.85 -12.63 8.45
C ASP A 311 25.42 -12.25 9.83
N ASP A 312 25.05 -11.10 10.44
CA ASP A 312 25.55 -10.77 11.79
C ASP A 312 24.89 -11.59 12.92
N SER A 313 24.02 -12.52 12.54
CA SER A 313 23.35 -13.46 13.45
C SER A 313 24.29 -14.55 13.99
N LYS A 314 25.51 -14.70 13.47
CA LYS A 314 26.43 -15.78 13.92
C LYS A 314 27.49 -15.34 14.92
N HIS A 315 28.05 -14.12 14.81
CA HIS A 315 29.24 -13.76 15.60
C HIS A 315 29.00 -12.93 16.87
N LYS A 316 27.78 -12.46 17.15
CA LYS A 316 27.43 -11.81 18.44
C LYS A 316 26.62 -12.70 19.40
N ILE A 317 26.08 -13.83 18.92
CA ILE A 317 25.25 -14.74 19.72
C ILE A 317 26.11 -15.65 20.62
N GLU A 318 27.33 -15.98 20.23
CA GLU A 318 28.23 -16.83 21.04
C GLU A 318 28.71 -16.14 22.32
N HIS A 319 28.91 -14.82 22.30
CA HIS A 319 29.37 -14.06 23.47
C HIS A 319 28.26 -13.76 24.51
N LEU A 320 26.99 -13.81 24.09
CA LEU A 320 25.84 -13.66 25.00
C LEU A 320 25.39 -15.00 25.58
N ASN A 321 25.55 -16.10 24.83
CA ASN A 321 25.29 -17.45 25.34
C ASN A 321 26.31 -17.90 26.40
N SER A 322 27.56 -17.43 26.33
CA SER A 322 28.56 -17.74 27.37
C SER A 322 28.25 -17.08 28.73
N LEU A 323 27.45 -16.01 28.75
CA LEU A 323 27.02 -15.34 29.99
C LEU A 323 25.74 -15.97 30.59
N SER A 324 24.88 -16.57 29.78
CA SER A 324 23.65 -17.22 30.23
C SER A 324 23.84 -18.70 30.61
N GLU A 325 24.78 -19.41 29.97
CA GLU A 325 25.10 -20.80 30.31
C GLU A 325 25.73 -20.95 31.71
N ALA A 326 26.39 -19.91 32.23
CA ALA A 326 26.94 -19.90 33.58
C ALA A 326 25.86 -19.81 34.68
N GLN A 327 24.62 -19.44 34.36
CA GLN A 327 23.53 -19.26 35.34
C GLN A 327 22.42 -20.31 35.27
N VAL A 328 22.39 -21.18 34.25
CA VAL A 328 21.29 -22.13 34.02
C VAL A 328 21.61 -23.57 34.47
N VAL A 329 22.84 -23.88 34.87
CA VAL A 329 23.26 -25.25 35.26
C VAL A 329 22.69 -25.73 36.61
N GLN A 330 21.98 -24.91 37.39
CA GLN A 330 21.49 -25.32 38.72
C GLN A 330 20.03 -25.80 38.83
N LYS A 331 19.20 -25.78 37.78
CA LYS A 331 17.83 -26.30 37.88
C LYS A 331 17.34 -26.97 36.60
N GLN A 332 17.68 -28.24 36.42
CA GLN A 332 16.83 -29.22 35.70
C GLN A 332 17.35 -30.65 35.90
N LYS A 333 16.97 -31.26 37.03
CA LYS A 333 16.79 -32.71 37.16
C LYS A 333 15.36 -32.94 37.64
N SER A 334 14.44 -33.19 36.71
CA SER A 334 13.33 -34.13 36.91
C SER A 334 12.33 -34.10 35.75
N SER A 335 11.89 -35.30 35.38
CA SER A 335 10.67 -35.68 34.65
C SER A 335 10.59 -35.42 33.14
N THR A 336 11.16 -36.39 32.41
CA THR A 336 10.72 -36.91 31.13
C THR A 336 9.30 -37.50 31.22
N GLN A 337 8.42 -37.18 30.27
CA GLN A 337 7.39 -38.11 29.78
C GLN A 337 6.93 -37.74 28.36
N LYS A 338 6.97 -38.75 27.48
CA LYS A 338 6.55 -38.76 26.07
C LYS A 338 5.02 -38.74 25.96
N ALA A 339 4.49 -38.10 24.91
CA ALA A 339 3.20 -38.46 24.33
C ALA A 339 3.18 -38.16 22.81
N GLU A 340 2.56 -39.09 22.08
CA GLU A 340 2.61 -39.32 20.64
C GLU A 340 1.65 -38.44 19.81
N ARG A 341 1.92 -38.37 18.49
CA ARG A 341 1.06 -37.77 17.46
C ARG A 341 0.01 -38.76 16.96
N PRO A 342 -1.21 -38.31 16.58
CA PRO A 342 -2.08 -39.07 15.68
C PRO A 342 -2.06 -38.56 14.23
N GLN A 343 -2.21 -39.49 13.29
CA GLN A 343 -2.32 -39.29 11.85
C GLN A 343 -3.79 -39.31 11.35
N THR A 344 -4.02 -38.47 10.32
CA THR A 344 -4.90 -38.62 9.13
C THR A 344 -6.41 -38.89 9.24
N VAL A 345 -7.20 -38.07 8.51
CA VAL A 345 -8.28 -38.54 7.62
C VAL A 345 -8.35 -37.65 6.36
N LYS A 346 -8.32 -38.28 5.17
CA LYS A 346 -8.68 -37.69 3.85
C LYS A 346 -10.12 -38.10 3.52
N VAL A 347 -10.93 -37.18 3.00
CA VAL A 347 -12.20 -37.49 2.31
C VAL A 347 -12.21 -36.77 0.96
N GLY A 348 -12.49 -37.51 -0.11
CA GLY A 348 -12.69 -36.98 -1.45
C GLY A 348 -14.16 -36.94 -1.84
N ALA A 349 -14.54 -36.02 -2.72
CA ALA A 349 -15.78 -36.06 -3.49
C ALA A 349 -15.58 -35.38 -4.86
N LYS A 350 -16.14 -35.99 -5.91
CA LYS A 350 -16.08 -35.63 -7.33
C LYS A 350 -17.35 -34.88 -7.78
N SER A 351 -17.23 -34.24 -8.96
CA SER A 351 -18.26 -33.77 -9.93
C SER A 351 -18.88 -32.39 -9.63
N SER A 352 -19.14 -31.49 -10.60
CA SER A 352 -19.41 -31.62 -12.04
C SER A 352 -19.12 -30.30 -12.79
N LEU A 353 -18.75 -30.40 -14.08
CA LEU A 353 -18.63 -29.28 -15.01
C LEU A 353 -20.02 -28.87 -15.53
N GLN A 354 -20.34 -27.57 -15.49
CA GLN A 354 -21.39 -26.96 -16.31
C GLN A 354 -20.87 -25.74 -17.07
N SER A 355 -21.39 -25.60 -18.28
CA SER A 355 -21.02 -24.73 -19.38
C SER A 355 -21.18 -23.23 -19.08
N SER A 356 -20.20 -22.44 -19.49
CA SER A 356 -20.20 -20.98 -19.33
C SER A 356 -21.01 -20.30 -20.45
N SER A 357 -22.13 -19.67 -20.09
CA SER A 357 -22.77 -18.60 -20.87
C SER A 357 -21.85 -17.37 -20.95
N PRO A 358 -22.00 -16.50 -21.97
CA PRO A 358 -21.15 -15.33 -22.12
C PRO A 358 -21.35 -14.41 -20.91
N LYS A 359 -20.27 -14.14 -20.17
CA LYS A 359 -20.26 -13.26 -19.00
C LYS A 359 -20.79 -11.88 -19.39
N GLU A 360 -22.04 -11.61 -19.04
CA GLU A 360 -22.55 -10.24 -19.03
C GLU A 360 -21.63 -9.41 -18.15
N LYS A 361 -21.08 -8.33 -18.72
CA LYS A 361 -20.28 -7.36 -17.96
C LYS A 361 -21.22 -6.70 -16.95
N VAL A 362 -21.13 -7.11 -15.69
CA VAL A 362 -21.78 -6.41 -14.59
C VAL A 362 -21.08 -5.07 -14.41
N ILE A 363 -21.74 -3.98 -14.79
CA ILE A 363 -21.23 -2.61 -14.62
C ILE A 363 -21.84 -2.05 -13.32
N ILE A 364 -21.05 -2.09 -12.24
CA ILE A 364 -21.36 -1.44 -10.97
C ILE A 364 -20.89 0.02 -11.04
N THR A 365 -21.78 0.94 -10.71
CA THR A 365 -21.56 2.38 -10.66
C THR A 365 -21.62 2.87 -9.21
N GLY A 366 -21.13 4.08 -8.93
CA GLY A 366 -21.26 4.69 -7.60
C GLY A 366 -22.71 4.79 -7.12
N ASP A 367 -23.65 4.95 -8.06
CA ASP A 367 -25.10 4.95 -7.76
C ASP A 367 -25.56 3.59 -7.22
N ASP A 368 -25.03 2.47 -7.72
CA ASP A 368 -25.43 1.13 -7.25
C ASP A 368 -25.02 0.91 -5.79
N VAL A 369 -23.81 1.37 -5.42
CA VAL A 369 -23.31 1.29 -4.03
C VAL A 369 -24.14 2.20 -3.11
N LEU A 370 -24.46 3.41 -3.56
CA LEU A 370 -25.23 4.36 -2.76
C LEU A 370 -26.69 3.91 -2.60
N ILE A 371 -27.32 3.34 -3.64
CA ILE A 371 -28.67 2.76 -3.57
C ILE A 371 -28.71 1.64 -2.53
N GLU A 372 -27.75 0.72 -2.56
CA GLU A 372 -27.67 -0.39 -1.60
C GLU A 372 -27.48 0.12 -0.16
N TYR A 373 -26.60 1.10 0.03
CA TYR A 373 -26.35 1.69 1.35
C TYR A 373 -27.61 2.38 1.91
N VAL A 374 -28.27 3.21 1.10
CA VAL A 374 -29.51 3.90 1.51
C VAL A 374 -30.64 2.91 1.77
N SER A 375 -30.76 1.83 0.99
CA SER A 375 -31.73 0.75 1.24
C SER A 375 -31.56 0.12 2.62
N ARG A 376 -30.32 -0.20 3.02
CA ARG A 376 -30.03 -0.73 4.36
C ARG A 376 -30.33 0.28 5.46
N LEU A 377 -30.04 1.56 5.22
CA LEU A 377 -30.36 2.62 6.16
C LEU A 377 -31.87 2.78 6.37
N ILE A 378 -32.67 2.72 5.30
CA ILE A 378 -34.14 2.70 5.38
C ILE A 378 -34.62 1.47 6.18
N GLY A 379 -34.01 0.30 5.95
CA GLY A 379 -34.28 -0.92 6.72
C GLY A 379 -33.91 -0.80 8.20
N ALA A 380 -32.84 -0.08 8.56
CA ALA A 380 -32.52 0.19 9.96
C ALA A 380 -33.53 1.16 10.59
N LEU A 381 -33.95 2.19 9.84
CA LEU A 381 -34.95 3.17 10.27
C LEU A 381 -36.38 2.59 10.37
N SER A 382 -36.65 1.39 9.84
CA SER A 382 -37.92 0.70 10.06
C SER A 382 -37.98 -0.03 11.41
N VAL A 383 -36.83 -0.34 12.00
CA VAL A 383 -36.70 -1.06 13.28
C VAL A 383 -36.48 -0.09 14.44
N ILE A 384 -35.83 1.05 14.18
CA ILE A 384 -35.47 2.05 15.20
C ILE A 384 -36.43 3.23 15.12
N SER A 385 -37.05 3.60 16.26
CA SER A 385 -37.84 4.83 16.37
C SER A 385 -36.98 6.06 16.13
N GLU A 386 -37.47 7.03 15.34
CA GLU A 386 -36.73 8.26 15.01
C GLU A 386 -36.32 9.06 16.26
N ALA A 387 -37.06 8.93 17.37
CA ALA A 387 -36.75 9.54 18.66
C ALA A 387 -35.43 9.02 19.28
N ASN A 388 -35.05 7.77 18.97
CA ASN A 388 -33.87 7.10 19.53
C ASN A 388 -32.60 7.31 18.68
N LEU A 389 -32.68 8.08 17.59
CA LEU A 389 -31.51 8.43 16.78
C LEU A 389 -30.67 9.50 17.49
N THR A 390 -29.35 9.30 17.51
CA THR A 390 -28.41 10.33 17.98
C THR A 390 -28.47 11.56 17.06
N THR A 391 -28.17 12.73 17.63
CA THR A 391 -28.21 14.01 16.93
C THR A 391 -27.33 14.01 15.68
N ASP A 392 -26.16 13.38 15.73
CA ASP A 392 -25.23 13.30 14.59
C ASP A 392 -25.78 12.48 13.42
N ILE A 393 -26.44 11.35 13.71
CA ILE A 393 -27.05 10.51 12.69
C ILE A 393 -28.21 11.26 12.03
N ARG A 394 -29.05 11.93 12.82
CA ARG A 394 -30.15 12.74 12.30
C ARG A 394 -29.63 13.86 11.38
N LEU A 395 -28.63 14.61 11.82
CA LEU A 395 -27.98 15.67 11.03
C LEU A 395 -27.33 15.12 9.75
N GLY A 396 -26.69 13.96 9.81
CA GLY A 396 -26.10 13.31 8.65
C GLY A 396 -27.14 12.92 7.59
N ILE A 397 -28.26 12.35 8.02
CA ILE A 397 -29.38 11.98 7.14
C ILE A 397 -30.04 13.23 6.55
N ASP A 398 -30.27 14.28 7.35
CA ASP A 398 -30.85 15.52 6.86
C ASP A 398 -29.93 16.22 5.84
N LYS A 399 -28.61 16.29 6.10
CA LYS A 399 -27.64 16.82 5.13
C LYS A 399 -27.64 16.02 3.84
N PHE A 400 -27.77 14.70 3.92
CA PHE A 400 -27.90 13.86 2.74
C PHE A 400 -29.18 14.20 1.98
N ILE A 401 -30.33 14.25 2.63
CA ILE A 401 -31.64 14.54 2.00
C ILE A 401 -31.66 15.92 1.33
N LEU A 402 -31.04 16.92 1.96
CA LEU A 402 -31.03 18.32 1.51
C LEU A 402 -29.90 18.62 0.51
N HIS A 403 -29.06 17.65 0.17
CA HIS A 403 -27.93 17.88 -0.71
C HIS A 403 -28.40 18.35 -2.10
N TYR A 404 -27.73 19.36 -2.66
CA TYR A 404 -28.09 19.98 -3.95
C TYR A 404 -28.06 19.03 -5.16
N VAL A 405 -27.55 17.81 -5.01
CA VAL A 405 -27.51 16.80 -6.07
C VAL A 405 -28.92 16.24 -6.36
N TRP A 406 -29.88 16.43 -5.45
CA TRP A 406 -31.22 15.86 -5.50
C TRP A 406 -32.30 16.76 -6.13
N HIS A 407 -31.96 17.86 -6.81
CA HIS A 407 -32.92 18.83 -7.34
C HIS A 407 -33.84 18.27 -8.45
N SER A 408 -34.79 17.42 -8.07
CA SER A 408 -36.04 17.17 -8.79
C SER A 408 -37.06 18.24 -8.34
N LYS A 409 -37.68 18.91 -9.32
CA LYS A 409 -38.61 20.03 -9.12
C LYS A 409 -39.99 19.52 -8.69
N ASP A 410 -40.12 18.89 -7.52
CA ASP A 410 -41.41 18.42 -7.00
C ASP A 410 -41.70 18.99 -5.59
N PRO A 411 -42.89 19.58 -5.31
CA PRO A 411 -43.18 20.35 -4.10
C PRO A 411 -43.28 19.56 -2.79
N ALA A 412 -43.28 18.22 -2.83
CA ALA A 412 -43.32 17.38 -1.62
C ALA A 412 -42.04 17.49 -0.75
N ASN A 413 -41.01 18.16 -1.27
CA ASN A 413 -39.66 18.22 -0.71
C ASN A 413 -39.43 19.23 0.42
N GLN A 414 -40.48 19.89 0.92
CA GLN A 414 -40.33 20.93 1.94
C GLN A 414 -41.30 20.80 3.11
N ASP A 415 -42.07 19.71 3.22
CA ASP A 415 -42.91 19.51 4.39
C ASP A 415 -42.06 18.98 5.57
N PRO A 416 -41.73 19.82 6.57
CA PRO A 416 -40.88 19.43 7.69
C PRO A 416 -41.61 18.49 8.65
N THR A 417 -42.92 18.29 8.46
CA THR A 417 -43.75 17.40 9.28
C THR A 417 -43.67 15.93 8.84
N CYS A 418 -43.08 15.66 7.67
CA CYS A 418 -42.89 14.32 7.15
C CYS A 418 -41.72 13.61 7.85
N SER A 419 -41.91 12.34 8.23
CA SER A 419 -40.90 11.56 8.96
C SER A 419 -39.58 11.46 8.19
N LEU A 420 -38.46 11.41 8.92
CA LEU A 420 -37.11 11.36 8.35
C LEU A 420 -36.95 10.16 7.41
N LYS A 421 -37.54 9.01 7.80
CA LYS A 421 -37.58 7.80 6.98
C LYS A 421 -38.25 8.02 5.63
N ARG A 422 -39.42 8.67 5.61
CA ARG A 422 -40.20 8.89 4.37
C ARG A 422 -39.51 9.86 3.41
N ARG A 423 -38.84 10.88 3.97
CA ARG A 423 -37.99 11.81 3.21
C ARG A 423 -36.79 11.09 2.59
N LEU A 424 -36.19 10.13 3.29
CA LEU A 424 -35.10 9.30 2.77
C LEU A 424 -35.57 8.30 1.71
N GLU A 425 -36.74 7.66 1.89
CA GLU A 425 -37.36 6.76 0.90
C GLU A 425 -37.62 7.46 -0.44
N THR A 426 -37.98 8.75 -0.39
CA THR A 426 -38.17 9.56 -1.60
C THR A 426 -36.86 9.72 -2.38
N ARG A 427 -35.74 9.99 -1.68
CA ARG A 427 -34.41 10.08 -2.32
C ARG A 427 -33.94 8.76 -2.87
N TYR A 428 -34.19 7.68 -2.15
CA TYR A 428 -33.91 6.33 -2.61
C TYR A 428 -34.60 6.01 -3.94
N GLU A 429 -35.89 6.33 -4.09
CA GLU A 429 -36.59 6.07 -5.35
C GLU A 429 -36.13 6.98 -6.50
N GLU A 430 -35.81 8.25 -6.24
CA GLU A 430 -35.18 9.12 -7.25
C GLU A 430 -33.86 8.54 -7.77
N MET A 431 -33.02 8.00 -6.89
CA MET A 431 -31.77 7.33 -7.25
C MET A 431 -32.02 6.11 -8.13
N ARG A 432 -32.99 5.26 -7.78
CA ARG A 432 -33.35 4.09 -8.59
C ARG A 432 -33.87 4.50 -9.96
N GLN A 433 -34.67 5.55 -10.05
CA GLN A 433 -35.15 6.07 -11.33
C GLN A 433 -34.01 6.62 -12.19
N ARG A 434 -33.07 7.37 -11.59
CA ARG A 434 -31.86 7.86 -12.30
C ARG A 434 -31.03 6.70 -12.83
N ARG A 435 -30.82 5.67 -12.02
CA ARG A 435 -30.09 4.45 -12.42
C ARG A 435 -30.78 3.73 -13.58
N ARG A 436 -32.11 3.56 -13.52
CA ARG A 436 -32.90 2.96 -14.62
C ARG A 436 -32.76 3.76 -15.92
N ARG A 437 -32.79 5.10 -15.87
CA ARG A 437 -32.58 5.96 -17.05
C ARG A 437 -31.16 5.83 -17.61
N LEU A 438 -30.14 5.79 -16.74
CA LEU A 438 -28.75 5.62 -17.14
C LEU A 438 -28.53 4.27 -17.84
N VAL A 439 -29.02 3.18 -17.26
CA VAL A 439 -28.94 1.84 -17.86
C VAL A 439 -29.62 1.81 -19.23
N LYS A 440 -30.85 2.34 -19.35
CA LYS A 440 -31.54 2.46 -20.64
C LYS A 440 -30.74 3.26 -21.69
N SER A 441 -29.99 4.28 -21.27
CA SER A 441 -29.14 5.08 -22.18
C SER A 441 -27.86 4.35 -22.60
N ILE A 442 -27.28 3.52 -21.72
CA ILE A 442 -26.05 2.77 -21.97
C ILE A 442 -26.31 1.62 -22.94
N TYR A 443 -27.47 0.95 -22.86
CA TYR A 443 -27.84 -0.15 -23.77
C TYR A 443 -28.46 0.32 -25.10
N LYS A 444 -28.72 1.62 -25.29
CA LYS A 444 -29.15 2.22 -26.56
C LYS A 444 -27.98 2.68 -27.46
N ARG A 445 -26.74 2.59 -26.99
CA ARG A 445 -25.50 2.85 -27.75
C ARG A 445 -24.75 1.54 -27.94
#